data_AF-A0A4S5JKB1-F1
#
_entry.id   AF-A0A4S5JKB1-F1
#
_cell.length_a   1.000
_cell.length_b   1.000
_cell.length_c   1.000
_cell.angle_alpha   90.00
_cell.angle_beta   90.00
_cell.angle_gamma   90.00
#
_symmetry.space_group_name_H-M   'P 1'
#
loop_
_entity.id
_entity.type
_entity.pdbx_description
1 polymer ?
#
loop_
_entity_poly.entity_id
_entity_poly.type
_entity_poly.pdbx_seq_one_letter_code
_entity_poly.pdbx_strand_id
1 'polypeptide(L)'
;MKEELEIVEKLSNSKVVEKIYDDGLSSPLVEVSKIGTDLVKSARLILAPLQLAASFQDRFEFFLKNLNKRVVKEDQVQPPAELTSVCIERMKYIDLNNPLWDMFEELLIKAMDKNSISQVHPSFAQIIGQLSPDEALLMYELSKGDFEVTDQMDLNYQGNRFENRRVLSSTIPKDKLANPDAFEIYYAHLESLSLITWPVINETPVHGGGRQTGTKRNSRILLSDFGKLFVAACIPESGFNKIS
;
A
#
# COMPACT_ATOMS: atom_id res chain seq x y z
N MET A 1 27.17 -12.94 -4.12
CA MET A 1 28.48 -12.35 -4.48
C MET A 1 29.36 -13.25 -5.35
N LYS A 2 29.83 -14.43 -4.92
CA LYS A 2 30.68 -15.30 -5.78
C LYS A 2 29.97 -15.80 -7.03
N GLU A 3 28.74 -16.31 -6.89
CA GLU A 3 27.94 -16.77 -8.04
C GLU A 3 27.54 -15.62 -8.99
N GLU A 4 27.29 -14.42 -8.45
CA GLU A 4 26.95 -13.23 -9.24
C GLU A 4 28.14 -12.72 -10.06
N LEU A 5 29.35 -12.72 -9.48
CA LEU A 5 30.61 -12.44 -10.18
C LEU A 5 30.87 -13.48 -11.29
N GLU A 6 30.59 -14.75 -11.03
CA GLU A 6 30.74 -15.83 -11.99
C GLU A 6 29.75 -15.74 -13.17
N ILE A 7 28.53 -15.23 -12.93
CA ILE A 7 27.53 -14.94 -13.97
C ILE A 7 27.99 -13.76 -14.84
N VAL A 8 28.51 -12.70 -14.22
CA VAL A 8 29.06 -11.54 -14.94
C VAL A 8 30.28 -11.93 -15.80
N GLU A 9 31.16 -12.78 -15.27
CA GLU A 9 32.34 -13.29 -15.96
C GLU A 9 31.97 -14.26 -17.11
N LYS A 10 30.93 -15.08 -16.94
CA LYS A 10 30.38 -15.92 -18.03
C LYS A 10 29.69 -15.10 -19.13
N LEU A 11 29.07 -13.97 -18.77
CA LEU A 11 28.45 -13.07 -19.74
C LEU A 11 29.50 -12.27 -20.54
N SER A 12 30.59 -11.83 -19.91
CA SER A 12 31.69 -11.13 -20.62
C SER A 12 32.47 -12.07 -21.55
N ASN A 13 32.61 -13.35 -21.16
CA ASN A 13 33.31 -14.37 -21.95
C ASN A 13 32.40 -15.14 -22.93
N SER A 14 31.15 -14.71 -23.08
CA SER A 14 30.24 -15.30 -24.06
C SER A 14 30.73 -14.95 -25.48
N LYS A 15 30.95 -15.99 -26.29
CA LYS A 15 31.32 -15.95 -27.73
C LYS A 15 30.40 -15.09 -28.64
N VAL A 16 29.38 -14.46 -28.08
CA VAL A 16 28.48 -13.52 -28.73
C VAL A 16 29.17 -12.18 -29.03
N VAL A 17 30.15 -11.75 -28.23
CA VAL A 17 30.88 -10.49 -28.49
C VAL A 17 31.87 -10.63 -29.65
N GLU A 18 32.58 -11.77 -29.74
CA GLU A 18 33.52 -12.04 -30.84
C GLU A 18 32.82 -12.18 -32.20
N LYS A 19 31.63 -12.80 -32.25
CA LYS A 19 30.88 -13.01 -33.52
C LYS A 19 30.31 -11.74 -34.15
N ILE A 20 30.20 -10.64 -33.41
CA ILE A 20 29.64 -9.38 -33.94
C ILE A 20 30.71 -8.55 -34.66
N TYR A 21 31.99 -8.73 -34.32
CA TYR A 21 33.08 -7.95 -34.91
C TYR A 21 33.52 -8.50 -36.29
N ASP A 22 33.38 -9.80 -36.52
CA ASP A 22 33.85 -10.45 -37.75
C ASP A 22 32.86 -10.40 -38.92
N ASP A 23 31.55 -10.36 -38.67
CA ASP A 23 30.52 -10.37 -39.74
C ASP A 23 29.96 -8.97 -40.04
N GLY A 24 30.85 -8.07 -40.43
CA GLY A 24 30.48 -6.87 -41.18
C GLY A 24 30.41 -7.17 -42.68
N LEU A 25 29.19 -7.33 -43.22
CA LEU A 25 28.73 -7.04 -44.61
C LEU A 25 27.71 -8.08 -45.15
N SER A 26 26.41 -7.88 -44.87
CA SER A 26 25.27 -7.97 -45.82
C SER A 26 23.92 -8.02 -45.07
N SER A 27 22.97 -7.16 -45.47
CA SER A 27 21.62 -6.96 -44.88
C SER A 27 20.79 -8.25 -44.74
N PRO A 28 19.98 -8.41 -43.66
CA PRO A 28 18.73 -7.66 -43.50
C PRO A 28 18.47 -7.11 -42.07
N LEU A 29 18.49 -5.78 -41.97
CA LEU A 29 18.41 -4.96 -40.74
C LEU A 29 17.08 -4.98 -39.96
N VAL A 30 16.12 -5.87 -40.24
CA VAL A 30 14.81 -5.86 -39.57
C VAL A 30 14.72 -6.83 -38.38
N GLU A 31 15.45 -7.96 -38.41
CA GLU A 31 15.40 -8.98 -37.34
C GLU A 31 16.46 -8.79 -36.24
N VAL A 32 17.59 -8.18 -36.57
CA VAL A 32 18.68 -7.87 -35.60
C VAL A 32 18.21 -6.87 -34.53
N SER A 33 17.28 -5.98 -34.87
CA SER A 33 16.71 -5.01 -33.92
C SER A 33 15.98 -5.69 -32.75
N LYS A 34 15.24 -6.77 -33.02
CA LYS A 34 14.55 -7.56 -31.99
C LYS A 34 15.55 -8.38 -31.18
N ILE A 35 16.50 -9.05 -31.83
CA ILE A 35 17.53 -9.86 -31.15
C ILE A 35 18.40 -8.99 -30.22
N GLY A 36 18.84 -7.81 -30.66
CA GLY A 36 19.61 -6.88 -29.81
C GLY A 36 18.78 -6.30 -28.66
N THR A 37 17.51 -5.96 -28.92
CA THR A 37 16.58 -5.49 -27.88
C THR A 37 16.28 -6.57 -26.84
N ASP A 38 16.14 -7.82 -27.27
CA ASP A 38 15.79 -8.95 -26.41
C ASP A 38 16.98 -9.43 -25.58
N LEU A 39 18.21 -9.31 -26.08
CA LEU A 39 19.43 -9.50 -25.29
C LEU A 39 19.57 -8.45 -24.18
N VAL A 40 19.33 -7.17 -24.48
CA VAL A 40 19.36 -6.10 -23.47
C VAL A 40 18.26 -6.30 -22.42
N LYS A 41 17.05 -6.69 -22.83
CA LYS A 41 15.95 -7.03 -21.89
C LYS A 41 16.29 -8.24 -21.01
N SER A 42 16.88 -9.28 -21.59
CA SER A 42 17.28 -10.48 -20.85
C SER A 42 18.40 -10.18 -19.85
N ALA A 43 19.39 -9.37 -20.24
CA ALA A 43 20.43 -8.90 -19.34
C ALA A 43 19.85 -8.03 -18.20
N ARG A 44 18.91 -7.13 -18.50
CA ARG A 44 18.19 -6.37 -17.47
C ARG A 44 17.40 -7.26 -16.51
N LEU A 45 16.78 -8.34 -16.99
CA LEU A 45 16.06 -9.29 -16.16
C LEU A 45 17.01 -10.09 -15.25
N ILE A 46 18.16 -10.54 -15.76
CA ILE A 46 19.20 -11.22 -14.98
C ILE A 46 19.79 -10.29 -13.92
N LEU A 47 20.03 -9.02 -14.28
CA LEU A 47 20.56 -8.00 -13.37
C LEU A 47 19.48 -7.35 -12.50
N ALA A 48 18.19 -7.66 -12.70
CA ALA A 48 17.09 -7.03 -11.97
C ALA A 48 17.23 -7.20 -10.45
N PRO A 49 17.62 -8.36 -9.89
CA PRO A 49 17.85 -8.50 -8.46
C PRO A 49 18.95 -7.57 -7.93
N LEU A 50 20.05 -7.39 -8.66
CA LEU A 50 21.14 -6.48 -8.29
C LEU A 50 20.73 -5.02 -8.41
N GLN A 51 19.99 -4.65 -9.46
CA GLN A 51 19.46 -3.31 -9.64
C GLN A 51 18.44 -2.96 -8.54
N LEU A 52 17.57 -3.91 -8.18
CA LEU A 52 16.65 -3.76 -7.05
C LEU A 52 17.41 -3.61 -5.74
N ALA A 53 18.42 -4.45 -5.47
CA ALA A 53 19.25 -4.33 -4.27
C ALA A 53 19.96 -2.97 -4.18
N ALA A 54 20.55 -2.50 -5.28
CA ALA A 54 21.19 -1.18 -5.33
C ALA A 54 20.18 -0.05 -5.10
N SER A 55 19.01 -0.08 -5.76
CA SER A 55 17.97 0.93 -5.54
C SER A 55 17.38 0.90 -4.13
N PHE A 56 17.34 -0.27 -3.50
CA PHE A 56 16.89 -0.42 -2.12
C PHE A 56 17.94 0.11 -1.14
N GLN A 57 19.23 0.01 -1.45
CA GLN A 57 20.30 0.53 -0.60
C GLN A 57 20.10 2.02 -0.29
N ASP A 58 19.89 2.86 -1.31
CA ASP A 58 19.68 4.30 -1.13
C ASP A 58 18.47 4.60 -0.24
N ARG A 59 17.38 3.85 -0.45
CA ARG A 59 16.13 3.98 0.32
C ARG A 59 16.30 3.47 1.76
N PHE A 60 17.09 2.41 1.94
CA PHE A 60 17.41 1.86 3.25
C PHE A 60 18.31 2.79 4.06
N GLU A 61 19.27 3.47 3.42
CA GLU A 61 20.06 4.53 4.05
C GLU A 61 19.17 5.71 4.51
N PHE A 62 18.16 6.07 3.72
CA PHE A 62 17.15 7.05 4.12
C PHE A 62 16.37 6.60 5.37
N PHE A 63 15.91 5.34 5.39
CA PHE A 63 15.27 4.74 6.57
C PHE A 63 16.18 4.80 7.81
N LEU A 64 17.44 4.37 7.70
CA LEU A 64 18.40 4.40 8.81
C LEU A 64 18.65 5.81 9.32
N LYS A 65 18.67 6.81 8.42
CA LYS A 65 18.77 8.22 8.79
C LYS A 65 17.55 8.68 9.59
N ASN A 66 16.34 8.27 9.21
CA ASN A 66 15.12 8.60 9.93
C ASN A 66 15.04 7.90 11.29
N LEU A 67 15.40 6.62 11.36
CA LEU A 67 15.52 5.86 12.60
C LEU A 67 16.43 6.58 13.60
N ASN A 68 17.66 6.92 13.19
CA ASN A 68 18.64 7.56 14.08
C ASN A 68 18.25 9.00 14.50
N LYS A 69 17.38 9.67 13.75
CA LYS A 69 16.83 10.98 14.14
C LYS A 69 15.72 10.86 15.18
N ARG A 70 14.93 9.78 15.10
CA ARG A 70 13.71 9.60 15.90
C ARG A 70 13.95 8.79 17.17
N VAL A 71 14.92 7.87 17.15
CA VAL A 71 15.22 6.96 18.26
C VAL A 71 16.69 7.11 18.65
N VAL A 72 16.93 7.59 19.86
CA VAL A 72 18.29 7.69 20.42
C VAL A 72 18.88 6.29 20.63
N LYS A 73 20.20 6.15 20.52
CA LYS A 73 20.86 4.83 20.51
C LYS A 73 20.59 4.02 21.78
N GLU A 74 20.45 4.69 22.92
CA GLU A 74 20.17 4.09 24.23
C GLU A 74 18.75 3.52 24.33
N ASP A 75 17.85 3.95 23.44
CA ASP A 75 16.46 3.53 23.39
C ASP A 75 16.21 2.50 22.28
N GLN A 76 17.21 2.28 21.40
CA GLN A 76 17.11 1.31 20.32
C GLN A 76 17.12 -0.12 20.85
N VAL A 77 16.11 -0.89 20.43
CA VAL A 77 15.96 -2.31 20.74
C VAL A 77 15.89 -3.14 19.47
N GLN A 78 16.17 -4.44 19.59
CA GLN A 78 16.02 -5.35 18.48
C GLN A 78 14.53 -5.65 18.25
N PRO A 79 13.99 -5.34 17.06
CA PRO A 79 12.60 -5.64 16.72
C PRO A 79 12.41 -7.15 16.49
N PRO A 80 11.17 -7.68 16.57
CA PRO A 80 10.89 -9.07 16.20
C PRO A 80 11.33 -9.39 14.77
N ALA A 81 11.95 -10.55 14.57
CA ALA A 81 12.48 -10.96 13.27
C ALA A 81 11.37 -11.22 12.25
N GLU A 82 10.23 -11.75 12.70
CA GLU A 82 9.03 -12.00 11.89
C GLU A 82 8.43 -10.70 11.35
N LEU A 83 8.52 -9.60 12.10
CA LEU A 83 8.09 -8.29 11.63
C LEU A 83 9.11 -7.71 10.66
N THR A 84 10.38 -7.72 11.06
CA THR A 84 11.47 -7.08 10.30
C THR A 84 11.64 -7.70 8.92
N SER A 85 11.60 -9.04 8.85
CA SER A 85 11.69 -9.77 7.59
C SER A 85 10.61 -9.36 6.60
N VAL A 86 9.36 -9.25 7.06
CA VAL A 86 8.22 -8.85 6.21
C VAL A 86 8.36 -7.40 5.77
N CYS A 87 8.66 -6.49 6.69
CA CYS A 87 8.82 -5.07 6.35
C CYS A 87 9.93 -4.87 5.31
N ILE A 88 11.13 -5.38 5.58
CA ILE A 88 12.28 -5.21 4.68
C ILE A 88 12.03 -5.87 3.33
N GLU A 89 11.43 -7.07 3.30
CA GLU A 89 11.12 -7.75 2.04
C GLU A 89 10.13 -6.94 1.19
N ARG A 90 9.09 -6.35 1.80
CA ARG A 90 8.12 -5.52 1.07
C ARG A 90 8.71 -4.19 0.64
N MET A 91 9.47 -3.52 1.51
CA MET A 91 10.10 -2.22 1.24
C MET A 91 11.06 -2.24 0.05
N LYS A 92 11.70 -3.38 -0.27
CA LYS A 92 12.52 -3.54 -1.49
C LYS A 92 11.79 -3.11 -2.78
N TYR A 93 10.48 -3.32 -2.82
CA TYR A 93 9.65 -3.13 -4.00
C TYR A 93 8.76 -1.87 -3.93
N ILE A 94 8.91 -1.03 -2.90
CA ILE A 94 8.04 0.14 -2.66
C ILE A 94 8.86 1.43 -2.74
N ASP A 95 8.44 2.35 -3.60
CA ASP A 95 9.09 3.67 -3.74
C ASP A 95 8.91 4.55 -2.49
N LEU A 96 9.86 5.45 -2.24
CA LEU A 96 9.84 6.33 -1.06
C LEU A 96 8.61 7.26 -1.00
N ASN A 97 8.01 7.58 -2.14
CA ASN A 97 6.83 8.46 -2.24
C ASN A 97 5.51 7.69 -2.11
N ASN A 98 5.56 6.37 -1.94
CA ASN A 98 4.38 5.54 -1.76
C ASN A 98 4.00 5.55 -0.26
N PRO A 99 2.73 5.80 0.11
CA PRO A 99 2.31 5.84 1.52
C PRO A 99 2.60 4.52 2.27
N LEU A 100 2.66 3.39 1.57
CA LEU A 100 3.03 2.11 2.20
C LEU A 100 4.49 2.10 2.70
N TRP A 101 5.40 2.84 2.05
CA TRP A 101 6.77 3.01 2.54
C TRP A 101 6.76 3.64 3.92
N ASP A 102 6.05 4.76 4.05
CA ASP A 102 5.94 5.51 5.30
C ASP A 102 5.29 4.65 6.40
N MET A 103 4.32 3.79 6.05
CA MET A 103 3.71 2.88 7.01
C MET A 103 4.68 1.81 7.52
N PHE A 104 5.46 1.21 6.62
CA PHE A 104 6.48 0.23 7.00
C PHE A 104 7.61 0.88 7.81
N GLU A 105 8.05 2.08 7.42
CA GLU A 105 9.04 2.87 8.16
C GLU A 105 8.54 3.19 9.56
N GLU A 106 7.31 3.67 9.72
CA GLU A 106 6.71 3.98 11.02
C GLU A 106 6.66 2.75 11.93
N LEU A 107 6.16 1.63 11.39
CA LEU A 107 6.06 0.38 12.12
C LEU A 107 7.44 -0.13 12.58
N LEU A 108 8.45 -0.09 11.70
CA LEU A 108 9.82 -0.49 12.02
C LEU A 108 10.45 0.42 13.07
N ILE A 109 10.32 1.74 12.91
CA ILE A 109 10.86 2.70 13.88
C ILE A 109 10.24 2.46 15.26
N LYS A 110 8.91 2.26 15.33
CA LYS A 110 8.24 1.94 16.59
C LYS A 110 8.65 0.60 17.17
N ALA A 111 8.90 -0.41 16.33
CA ALA A 111 9.39 -1.71 16.76
C ALA A 111 10.83 -1.67 17.28
N MET A 112 11.62 -0.69 16.85
CA MET A 112 13.01 -0.49 17.24
C MET A 112 13.18 0.48 18.41
N ASP A 113 12.11 1.02 18.98
CA ASP A 113 12.14 1.91 20.15
C ASP A 113 11.51 1.24 21.37
N LYS A 114 12.26 1.15 22.47
CA LYS A 114 11.80 0.56 23.75
C LYS A 114 10.50 1.19 24.28
N ASN A 115 10.24 2.46 23.94
CA ASN A 115 9.10 3.21 24.44
C ASN A 115 7.80 2.87 23.67
N SER A 116 7.91 2.43 22.42
CA SER A 116 6.76 2.17 21.53
C SER A 116 6.61 0.72 21.09
N ILE A 117 7.59 -0.14 21.31
CA ILE A 117 7.55 -1.55 20.87
C ILE A 117 6.31 -2.30 21.39
N SER A 118 5.77 -1.92 22.55
CA SER A 118 4.55 -2.49 23.13
C SER A 118 3.27 -2.22 22.32
N GLN A 119 3.28 -1.23 21.43
CA GLN A 119 2.17 -0.88 20.55
C GLN A 119 2.20 -1.65 19.22
N VAL A 120 3.30 -2.36 18.96
CA VAL A 120 3.54 -3.05 17.70
C VAL A 120 3.05 -4.48 17.77
N HIS A 121 2.35 -4.93 16.73
CA HIS A 121 1.95 -6.32 16.56
C HIS A 121 2.56 -6.92 15.28
N PRO A 122 3.12 -8.15 15.30
CA PRO A 122 3.76 -8.76 14.12
C PRO A 122 2.85 -8.85 12.88
N SER A 123 1.53 -8.98 13.07
CA SER A 123 0.58 -9.04 11.94
C SER A 123 0.47 -7.72 11.17
N PHE A 124 0.82 -6.58 11.78
CA PHE A 124 0.69 -5.27 11.14
C PHE A 124 1.53 -5.16 9.87
N ALA A 125 2.73 -5.76 9.84
CA ALA A 125 3.55 -5.80 8.64
C ALA A 125 2.87 -6.54 7.48
N GLN A 126 2.15 -7.63 7.77
CA GLN A 126 1.39 -8.36 6.76
C GLN A 126 0.17 -7.56 6.27
N ILE A 127 -0.51 -6.87 7.19
CA ILE A 127 -1.67 -6.04 6.87
C ILE A 127 -1.26 -4.87 5.96
N ILE A 128 -0.17 -4.14 6.28
CA ILE A 128 0.33 -3.05 5.41
C ILE A 128 0.59 -3.58 3.99
N GLY A 129 1.19 -4.76 3.87
CA GLY A 129 1.49 -5.39 2.58
C GLY A 129 0.28 -5.88 1.79
N GLN A 130 -0.93 -5.81 2.35
CA GLN A 130 -2.20 -6.10 1.68
C GLN A 130 -2.92 -4.81 1.24
N LEU A 131 -2.59 -3.66 1.81
CA LEU A 131 -3.25 -2.39 1.48
C LEU A 131 -2.78 -1.84 0.14
N SER A 132 -3.68 -1.14 -0.53
CA SER A 132 -3.39 -0.20 -1.61
C SER A 132 -3.03 1.19 -1.05
N PRO A 133 -2.40 2.07 -1.86
CA PRO A 133 -2.15 3.45 -1.46
C PRO A 133 -3.41 4.24 -1.07
N ASP A 134 -4.53 4.01 -1.76
CA ASP A 134 -5.81 4.66 -1.45
C ASP A 134 -6.38 4.17 -0.12
N GLU A 135 -6.24 2.88 0.22
CA GLU A 135 -6.64 2.35 1.52
C GLU A 135 -5.76 2.90 2.66
N ALA A 136 -4.45 3.01 2.45
CA ALA A 136 -3.55 3.65 3.41
C ALA A 136 -3.98 5.11 3.68
N LEU A 137 -4.34 5.84 2.63
CA LEU A 137 -4.85 7.20 2.74
C LEU A 137 -6.20 7.27 3.48
N LEU A 138 -7.12 6.36 3.22
CA LEU A 138 -8.39 6.28 3.96
C LEU A 138 -8.15 6.03 5.44
N MET A 139 -7.23 5.12 5.80
CA MET A 139 -6.87 4.86 7.20
C MET A 139 -6.26 6.09 7.88
N TYR A 140 -5.44 6.87 7.17
CA TYR A 140 -4.90 8.14 7.68
C TYR A 140 -5.97 9.22 7.84
N GLU A 141 -6.93 9.32 6.94
CA GLU A 141 -8.02 10.28 7.08
C GLU A 141 -8.98 9.89 8.21
N LEU A 142 -9.24 8.58 8.40
CA LEU A 142 -10.00 8.05 9.54
C LEU A 142 -9.31 8.25 10.89
N SER A 143 -7.97 8.38 10.92
CA SER A 143 -7.26 8.73 12.16
C SER A 143 -7.56 10.15 12.64
N LYS A 144 -8.01 11.01 11.74
CA LYS A 144 -8.38 12.41 12.02
C LYS A 144 -9.85 12.58 12.36
N GLY A 145 -10.71 11.69 11.85
CA GLY A 145 -12.14 11.70 12.14
C GLY A 145 -12.94 10.72 11.29
N ASP A 146 -14.12 10.37 11.78
CA ASP A 146 -15.06 9.46 11.12
C ASP A 146 -15.60 10.05 9.81
N PHE A 147 -15.98 9.19 8.88
CA PHE A 147 -16.73 9.62 7.69
C PHE A 147 -18.22 9.45 7.91
N GLU A 148 -18.99 10.49 7.64
CA GLU A 148 -20.44 10.47 7.72
C GLU A 148 -21.04 10.22 6.35
N VAL A 149 -22.03 9.33 6.27
CA VAL A 149 -22.78 9.08 5.05
C VAL A 149 -24.27 9.14 5.35
N THR A 150 -24.99 9.92 4.56
CA THR A 150 -26.45 9.92 4.55
C THR A 150 -26.92 9.28 3.27
N ASP A 151 -27.71 8.21 3.39
CA ASP A 151 -28.34 7.56 2.25
C ASP A 151 -29.85 7.41 2.42
N GLN A 152 -30.52 7.18 1.30
CA GLN A 152 -31.95 6.88 1.26
C GLN A 152 -32.18 5.66 0.39
N MET A 153 -33.16 4.84 0.79
CA MET A 153 -33.59 3.65 0.06
C MET A 153 -35.11 3.66 -0.09
N ASP A 154 -35.61 3.03 -1.15
CA ASP A 154 -37.04 2.88 -1.41
C ASP A 154 -37.57 1.59 -0.76
N LEU A 155 -38.81 1.63 -0.24
CA LEU A 155 -39.47 0.46 0.31
C LEU A 155 -40.22 -0.29 -0.80
N ASN A 156 -39.77 -1.50 -1.11
CA ASN A 156 -40.50 -2.42 -1.97
C ASN A 156 -41.45 -3.27 -1.14
N TYR A 157 -42.75 -2.92 -1.21
CA TYR A 157 -43.81 -3.63 -0.49
C TYR A 157 -44.02 -5.08 -0.95
N GLN A 158 -43.81 -5.39 -2.23
CA GLN A 158 -43.99 -6.75 -2.73
C GLN A 158 -42.88 -7.68 -2.24
N GLY A 159 -41.64 -7.16 -2.18
CA GLY A 159 -40.47 -7.88 -1.72
C GLY A 159 -40.17 -7.76 -0.23
N ASN A 160 -40.95 -6.96 0.52
CA ASN A 160 -40.74 -6.61 1.92
C ASN A 160 -39.28 -6.25 2.25
N ARG A 161 -38.66 -5.40 1.43
CA ARG A 161 -37.24 -5.00 1.57
C ARG A 161 -37.00 -3.57 1.12
N PHE A 162 -35.90 -2.98 1.58
CA PHE A 162 -35.39 -1.73 1.05
C PHE A 162 -34.47 -1.98 -0.15
N GLU A 163 -34.59 -1.16 -1.19
CA GLU A 163 -33.78 -1.23 -2.41
C GLU A 163 -33.48 0.17 -2.97
N ASN A 164 -32.76 0.25 -4.10
CA ASN A 164 -32.41 1.51 -4.78
C ASN A 164 -31.70 2.54 -3.87
N ARG A 165 -30.64 2.11 -3.18
CA ARG A 165 -29.81 2.98 -2.32
C ARG A 165 -29.29 4.17 -3.12
N ARG A 166 -29.51 5.37 -2.59
CA ARG A 166 -28.98 6.64 -3.11
C ARG A 166 -28.26 7.38 -2.00
N VAL A 167 -26.98 7.67 -2.21
CA VAL A 167 -26.20 8.52 -1.30
C VAL A 167 -26.65 9.96 -1.50
N LEU A 168 -27.11 10.61 -0.43
CA LEU A 168 -27.54 12.00 -0.42
C LEU A 168 -26.38 12.94 -0.09
N SER A 169 -25.54 12.55 0.87
CA SER A 169 -24.33 13.27 1.25
C SER A 169 -23.28 12.32 1.84
N SER A 170 -22.02 12.69 1.71
CA SER A 170 -20.90 11.92 2.25
C SER A 170 -19.72 12.84 2.55
N THR A 171 -19.00 12.57 3.64
CA THR A 171 -17.71 13.22 3.96
C THR A 171 -16.50 12.36 3.60
N ILE A 172 -16.70 11.23 2.90
CA ILE A 172 -15.60 10.40 2.38
C ILE A 172 -14.72 11.26 1.46
N PRO A 173 -13.39 11.29 1.65
CA PRO A 173 -12.47 12.16 0.92
C PRO A 173 -12.16 11.63 -0.48
N LYS A 174 -13.19 11.48 -1.32
CA LYS A 174 -13.08 10.92 -2.68
C LYS A 174 -12.14 11.73 -3.58
N ASP A 175 -12.02 13.04 -3.35
CA ASP A 175 -11.12 13.94 -4.08
C ASP A 175 -9.63 13.65 -3.84
N LYS A 176 -9.29 12.94 -2.76
CA LYS A 176 -7.92 12.59 -2.43
C LYS A 176 -7.50 11.21 -2.95
N LEU A 177 -8.45 10.38 -3.39
CA LEU A 177 -8.19 9.02 -3.86
C LEU A 177 -7.72 9.03 -5.32
N ALA A 178 -6.77 8.16 -5.66
CA ALA A 178 -6.35 7.95 -7.03
C ALA A 178 -7.46 7.28 -7.86
N ASN A 179 -8.26 6.39 -7.26
CA ASN A 179 -9.42 5.76 -7.89
C ASN A 179 -10.67 5.82 -6.99
N PRO A 180 -11.42 6.92 -7.00
CA PRO A 180 -12.58 7.11 -6.12
C PRO A 180 -13.75 6.15 -6.39
N ASP A 181 -13.83 5.58 -7.59
CA ASP A 181 -14.90 4.66 -7.98
C ASP A 181 -14.73 3.27 -7.37
N ALA A 182 -13.50 2.91 -6.97
CA ALA A 182 -13.20 1.65 -6.28
C ALA A 182 -13.47 1.70 -4.76
N PHE A 183 -14.05 2.78 -4.24
CA PHE A 183 -14.26 2.96 -2.80
C PHE A 183 -14.96 1.78 -2.10
N GLU A 184 -15.99 1.19 -2.72
CA GLU A 184 -16.70 0.06 -2.12
C GLU A 184 -15.79 -1.19 -1.97
N ILE A 185 -14.81 -1.36 -2.87
CA ILE A 185 -13.80 -2.42 -2.78
C ILE A 185 -12.86 -2.13 -1.60
N TYR A 186 -12.40 -0.88 -1.48
CA TYR A 186 -11.53 -0.45 -0.38
C TYR A 186 -12.23 -0.62 0.97
N TYR A 187 -13.50 -0.22 1.07
CA TYR A 187 -14.31 -0.43 2.25
C TYR A 187 -14.40 -1.92 2.61
N ALA A 188 -14.84 -2.75 1.67
CA ALA A 188 -15.04 -4.18 1.91
C ALA A 188 -13.74 -4.89 2.34
N HIS A 189 -12.62 -4.51 1.73
CA HIS A 189 -11.32 -5.08 2.10
C HIS A 189 -10.85 -4.60 3.49
N LEU A 190 -10.89 -3.31 3.79
CA LEU A 190 -10.55 -2.78 5.12
C LEU A 190 -11.45 -3.34 6.23
N GLU A 191 -12.74 -3.55 5.96
CA GLU A 191 -13.67 -4.22 6.87
C GLU A 191 -13.30 -5.70 7.06
N SER A 192 -12.92 -6.41 6.00
CA SER A 192 -12.48 -7.81 6.09
C SER A 192 -11.21 -7.99 6.93
N LEU A 193 -10.35 -6.97 6.95
CA LEU A 193 -9.15 -6.89 7.80
C LEU A 193 -9.49 -6.45 9.25
N SER A 194 -10.77 -6.26 9.55
CA SER A 194 -11.26 -5.75 10.83
C SER A 194 -10.68 -4.40 11.21
N LEU A 195 -10.31 -3.56 10.24
CA LEU A 195 -9.72 -2.23 10.49
C LEU A 195 -10.78 -1.13 10.66
N ILE A 196 -11.90 -1.27 9.96
CA ILE A 196 -12.99 -0.27 9.96
C ILE A 196 -14.35 -0.94 10.12
N THR A 197 -15.36 -0.15 10.44
CA THR A 197 -16.76 -0.57 10.44
C THR A 197 -17.66 0.56 9.94
N TRP A 198 -18.82 0.23 9.38
CA TRP A 198 -19.81 1.20 8.89
C TRP A 198 -21.21 1.02 9.49
N PRO A 199 -21.39 1.21 10.80
CA PRO A 199 -22.70 1.10 11.42
C PRO A 199 -23.67 2.20 10.94
N VAL A 200 -24.94 1.82 10.81
CA VAL A 200 -26.06 2.77 10.75
C VAL A 200 -26.29 3.30 12.16
N ILE A 201 -26.16 4.62 12.31
CA ILE A 201 -26.31 5.31 13.60
C ILE A 201 -27.77 5.69 13.85
N ASN A 202 -28.46 6.13 12.80
CA ASN A 202 -29.85 6.54 12.87
C ASN A 202 -30.57 6.16 11.58
N GLU A 203 -31.82 5.74 11.71
CA GLU A 203 -32.68 5.38 10.59
C GLU A 203 -34.08 5.97 10.79
N THR A 204 -34.59 6.62 9.76
CA THR A 204 -35.87 7.33 9.81
C THR A 204 -36.75 6.98 8.60
N PRO A 205 -38.03 6.63 8.82
CA PRO A 205 -38.93 6.29 7.72
C PRO A 205 -39.27 7.52 6.87
N VAL A 206 -39.19 7.36 5.55
CA VAL A 206 -39.64 8.37 4.59
C VAL A 206 -41.08 8.08 4.22
N HIS A 207 -41.94 9.10 4.24
CA HIS A 207 -43.37 8.96 3.97
C HIS A 207 -43.80 9.68 2.70
N GLY A 208 -44.78 9.11 1.99
CA GLY A 208 -45.45 9.70 0.84
C GLY A 208 -46.87 9.17 0.70
N GLY A 209 -47.85 10.06 0.54
CA GLY A 209 -49.26 9.67 0.41
C GLY A 209 -49.82 8.92 1.63
N GLY A 210 -49.36 9.28 2.85
CA GLY A 210 -49.84 8.69 4.10
C GLY A 210 -49.26 7.31 4.45
N ARG A 211 -48.30 6.80 3.67
CA ARG A 211 -47.62 5.52 3.92
C ARG A 211 -46.10 5.67 3.83
N GLN A 212 -45.36 4.74 4.42
CA GLN A 212 -43.90 4.70 4.30
C GLN A 212 -43.49 4.34 2.86
N THR A 213 -42.72 5.20 2.20
CA THR A 213 -42.21 4.96 0.85
C THR A 213 -40.74 4.56 0.83
N GLY A 214 -40.04 4.70 1.96
CA GLY A 214 -38.62 4.37 2.05
C GLY A 214 -38.05 4.59 3.44
N THR A 215 -36.73 4.66 3.49
CA THR A 215 -35.98 4.94 4.72
C THR A 215 -34.79 5.85 4.41
N LYS A 216 -34.46 6.73 5.35
CA LYS A 216 -33.28 7.59 5.31
C LYS A 216 -32.38 7.18 6.47
N ARG A 217 -31.12 6.85 6.17
CA ARG A 217 -30.12 6.40 7.13
C ARG A 217 -28.96 7.38 7.22
N ASN A 218 -28.52 7.62 8.45
CA ASN A 218 -27.26 8.26 8.74
C ASN A 218 -26.33 7.18 9.29
N SER A 219 -25.20 6.97 8.64
CA SER A 219 -24.19 5.99 9.01
C SER A 219 -22.82 6.65 9.15
N ARG A 220 -21.93 5.98 9.88
CA ARG A 220 -20.55 6.45 10.05
C ARG A 220 -19.56 5.35 9.73
N ILE A 221 -18.52 5.67 8.97
CA ILE A 221 -17.34 4.82 8.81
C ILE A 221 -16.33 5.27 9.85
N LEU A 222 -15.91 4.35 10.70
CA LEU A 222 -14.95 4.62 11.78
C LEU A 222 -13.95 3.48 11.92
N LEU A 223 -12.83 3.77 12.58
CA LEU A 223 -11.87 2.75 12.98
C LEU A 223 -12.49 1.78 13.99
N SER A 224 -12.29 0.48 13.78
CA SER A 224 -12.52 -0.51 14.82
C SER A 224 -11.50 -0.35 15.96
N ASP A 225 -11.66 -1.05 17.07
CA ASP A 225 -10.65 -1.03 18.14
C ASP A 225 -9.30 -1.58 17.67
N PHE A 226 -9.31 -2.61 16.81
CA PHE A 226 -8.10 -3.13 16.17
C PHE A 226 -7.52 -2.12 15.16
N GLY A 227 -8.38 -1.43 14.42
CA GLY A 227 -8.00 -0.36 13.49
C GLY A 227 -7.31 0.81 14.20
N LYS A 228 -7.77 1.20 15.40
CA LYS A 228 -7.12 2.25 16.20
C LYS A 228 -5.71 1.84 16.59
N LEU A 229 -5.49 0.59 17.02
CA LEU A 229 -4.16 0.06 17.34
C LEU A 229 -3.27 0.03 16.09
N PHE A 230 -3.80 -0.41 14.96
CA PHE A 230 -3.09 -0.44 13.69
C PHE A 230 -2.67 0.96 13.24
N VAL A 231 -3.59 1.93 13.25
CA VAL A 231 -3.30 3.32 12.89
C VAL A 231 -2.24 3.90 13.82
N ALA A 232 -2.39 3.68 15.13
CA ALA A 232 -1.42 4.17 16.10
C ALA A 232 -0.03 3.59 15.85
N ALA A 233 0.10 2.33 15.46
CA ALA A 233 1.41 1.71 15.22
C ALA A 233 2.01 1.99 13.83
N CYS A 234 1.17 2.21 12.81
CA CYS A 234 1.58 2.15 11.42
C CYS A 234 1.44 3.47 10.66
N ILE A 235 0.76 4.49 11.19
CA ILE A 235 0.53 5.74 10.45
C ILE A 235 1.31 6.88 11.11
N PRO A 236 2.23 7.54 10.39
CA PRO A 236 2.95 8.70 10.93
C PRO A 236 2.00 9.84 11.30
N GLU A 237 2.22 10.47 12.46
CA GLU A 237 1.41 11.62 12.90
C GLU A 237 1.50 12.81 11.94
N SER A 238 2.64 12.97 11.28
CA SER A 238 2.86 13.98 10.23
C SER A 238 2.09 13.72 8.94
N GLY A 239 1.47 12.55 8.80
CA GLY A 239 0.95 12.04 7.53
C GLY A 239 2.05 11.50 6.61
N PHE A 240 1.63 11.10 5.41
CA PHE A 240 2.51 10.51 4.40
C PHE A 240 3.35 11.55 3.68
N ASN A 241 4.60 11.20 3.41
CA ASN A 241 5.55 12.03 2.70
C ASN A 241 5.11 12.17 1.24
N LYS A 242 4.75 13.40 0.86
CA LYS A 242 4.78 13.79 -0.56
C LYS A 242 6.21 14.19 -0.85
N ILE A 243 7.01 13.29 -1.42
CA ILE A 243 8.31 13.70 -1.96
C ILE A 243 7.99 14.64 -3.13
N SER A 244 8.22 15.93 -2.89
CA SER A 244 8.16 17.01 -3.87
C SER A 244 9.24 16.84 -4.93
#